data_AF-A0A7C9A3U4-F1
#
_entry.id   AF-A0A7C9A3U4-F1
#
_cell.length_a   1.000
_cell.length_b   1.000
_cell.length_c   1.000
_cell.angle_alpha   90.00
_cell.angle_beta   90.00
_cell.angle_gamma   90.00
#
_symmetry.space_group_name_H-M   'P 1'
#
loop_
_entity.id
_entity.type
_entity.pdbx_description
1 polymer ?
#
loop_
_entity_poly.entity_id
_entity_poly.type
_entity_poly.pdbx_seq_one_letter_code
_entity_poly.pdbx_strand_id
1 'polypeptide(L)'
;LEVQREIWVNFTTKSISYDYEGNILQNMSGIDLSCNRLIGDIPKEIENWTQLRALNLSHNLLMLMGPIPTTFSNMGQLESLDLSCNLLNGSIPIELTEMNALGTFKIGHNNLSGKIPFDLVTFDEGSYEGNP
;
A
#
# COMPACT_ATOMS: atom_id res chain seq x y z
N LEU A 1 -27.25 -20.48 14.63
CA LEU A 1 -25.97 -20.38 15.36
C LEU A 1 -24.88 -20.42 14.30
N GLU A 2 -24.48 -19.24 13.83
CA GLU A 2 -23.37 -19.11 12.89
C GLU A 2 -22.09 -19.37 13.66
N VAL A 3 -21.39 -20.44 13.29
CA VAL A 3 -20.03 -20.69 13.79
C VAL A 3 -19.17 -19.56 13.23
N GLN A 4 -18.75 -18.63 14.09
CA GLN A 4 -17.70 -17.68 13.74
C GLN A 4 -16.52 -18.50 13.23
N ARG A 5 -16.23 -18.40 11.93
CA ARG A 5 -15.00 -18.98 11.37
C ARG A 5 -13.86 -18.27 12.07
N GLU A 6 -13.06 -19.01 12.83
CA GLU A 6 -11.77 -18.54 13.32
C GLU A 6 -10.93 -18.17 12.09
N ILE A 7 -10.72 -16.87 11.89
CA ILE A 7 -9.85 -16.37 10.82
C ILE A 7 -8.44 -16.44 11.38
N TRP A 8 -7.62 -17.31 10.77
CA TRP A 8 -6.20 -17.40 11.06
C TRP A 8 -5.45 -16.61 9.99
N VAL A 9 -4.56 -15.71 10.42
CA VAL A 9 -3.65 -14.98 9.53
C VAL A 9 -2.26 -15.52 9.74
N ASN A 10 -1.70 -16.12 8.69
CA ASN A 10 -0.30 -16.52 8.68
C ASN A 10 0.55 -15.37 8.14
N PHE A 11 1.49 -14.90 8.95
CA PHE A 11 2.49 -13.91 8.57
C PHE A 11 3.86 -14.58 8.46
N THR A 12 4.34 -14.76 7.23
CA THR A 12 5.65 -15.36 6.97
C THR A 12 6.68 -14.28 6.61
N THR A 13 7.69 -14.13 7.46
CA THR A 13 8.92 -13.38 7.17
C THR A 13 9.99 -14.29 6.56
N LYS A 14 11.14 -13.74 6.15
CA LYS A 14 12.26 -14.50 5.53
C LYS A 14 12.74 -15.72 6.34
N SER A 15 12.43 -15.83 7.63
CA SER A 15 12.87 -16.97 8.45
C SER A 15 11.84 -17.48 9.46
N ILE A 16 10.70 -16.81 9.63
CA ILE A 16 9.72 -17.16 10.68
C ILE A 16 8.31 -16.95 10.16
N SER A 17 7.47 -17.96 10.34
CA SER A 17 6.02 -17.88 10.18
C SER A 17 5.36 -17.70 11.54
N TYR A 18 4.43 -16.76 11.62
CA TYR A 18 3.60 -16.49 12.78
C TYR A 18 2.14 -16.75 12.41
N ASP A 19 1.44 -17.53 13.23
CA ASP A 19 0.01 -17.72 13.12
C ASP A 19 -0.68 -16.84 14.16
N TYR A 20 -1.52 -15.92 13.69
CA TYR A 20 -2.33 -15.08 14.53
C TYR A 20 -3.80 -15.47 14.41
N GLU A 21 -4.47 -15.60 15.55
CA GLU A 21 -5.90 -15.84 15.64
C GLU A 21 -6.67 -14.51 15.59
N GLY A 22 -7.76 -14.47 14.83
CA GLY A 22 -8.69 -13.36 14.78
C GLY A 22 -8.29 -12.22 13.84
N ASN A 23 -8.94 -11.07 14.00
CA ASN A 23 -8.76 -9.90 13.14
C ASN A 23 -7.51 -9.08 13.49
N ILE A 24 -6.36 -9.71 13.74
CA ILE A 24 -5.14 -9.02 14.21
C ILE A 24 -4.72 -7.87 13.30
N LEU A 25 -4.98 -7.98 11.99
CA LEU A 25 -4.71 -6.95 10.99
C LEU A 25 -5.49 -5.65 11.24
N GLN A 26 -6.65 -5.73 11.92
CA GLN A 26 -7.41 -4.55 12.35
C GLN A 26 -6.76 -3.84 13.55
N ASN A 27 -5.81 -4.47 14.24
CA ASN A 27 -5.09 -3.84 15.34
C ASN A 27 -3.70 -3.35 14.93
N MET A 28 -3.27 -3.62 13.69
CA MET A 28 -1.98 -3.17 13.19
C MET A 28 -2.06 -1.69 12.81
N SER A 29 -1.19 -0.88 13.40
CA SER A 29 -1.03 0.53 13.03
C SER A 29 -0.01 0.73 11.92
N GLY A 30 0.92 -0.21 11.73
CA GLY A 30 1.98 -0.12 10.72
C GLY A 30 2.38 -1.47 10.17
N ILE A 31 2.59 -1.53 8.86
CA ILE A 31 3.13 -2.69 8.14
C ILE A 31 4.31 -2.20 7.29
N ASP A 32 5.48 -2.78 7.55
CA ASP A 32 6.68 -2.57 6.73
C ASP A 32 7.10 -3.89 6.08
N LEU A 33 6.98 -3.94 4.75
CA LEU A 33 7.41 -5.04 3.89
C LEU A 33 8.49 -4.58 2.90
N SER A 34 9.15 -3.46 3.18
CA SER A 34 10.16 -2.89 2.30
C SER A 34 11.43 -3.75 2.21
N CYS A 35 12.22 -3.52 1.16
CA CYS A 35 13.50 -4.20 0.94
C CYS A 35 13.38 -5.73 0.84
N ASN A 36 12.34 -6.18 0.14
CA ASN A 36 12.10 -7.58 -0.14
C ASN A 36 12.14 -7.85 -1.65
N ARG A 37 11.75 -9.06 -2.04
CA ARG A 37 11.60 -9.48 -3.43
C ARG A 37 10.15 -9.85 -3.71
N LEU A 38 9.22 -9.07 -3.15
CA LEU A 38 7.80 -9.26 -3.42
C LEU A 38 7.55 -8.99 -4.90
N ILE A 39 6.80 -9.89 -5.53
CA ILE A 39 6.43 -9.85 -6.95
C ILE A 39 4.91 -9.95 -7.07
N GLY A 40 4.37 -9.68 -8.26
CA GLY A 40 2.93 -9.67 -8.49
C GLY A 40 2.31 -8.29 -8.22
N ASP A 41 0.98 -8.25 -8.16
CA ASP A 41 0.22 -7.02 -7.96
C ASP A 41 -0.04 -6.74 -6.48
N ILE A 42 -0.37 -5.48 -6.17
CA ILE A 42 -0.96 -5.14 -4.87
C ILE A 42 -2.41 -5.66 -4.87
N PRO A 43 -2.77 -6.60 -3.99
CA PRO A 43 -4.09 -7.18 -3.97
C PRO A 43 -5.14 -6.15 -3.55
N LYS A 44 -6.34 -6.19 -4.17
CA LYS A 44 -7.43 -5.27 -3.83
C LYS A 44 -7.86 -5.38 -2.37
N GLU A 45 -7.68 -6.56 -1.78
CA GLU A 45 -8.02 -6.90 -0.39
C GLU A 45 -7.23 -6.08 0.64
N ILE A 46 -6.22 -5.30 0.22
CA ILE A 46 -5.52 -4.33 1.06
C ILE A 46 -6.47 -3.29 1.69
N GLU A 47 -7.62 -3.06 1.06
CA GLU A 47 -8.69 -2.20 1.58
C GLU A 47 -9.25 -2.66 2.93
N ASN A 48 -9.09 -3.94 3.28
CA ASN A 48 -9.58 -4.48 4.55
C ASN A 48 -8.75 -3.99 5.75
N TRP A 49 -7.59 -3.38 5.53
CA TRP A 49 -6.71 -2.87 6.58
C TRP A 49 -7.11 -1.45 7.01
N THR A 50 -8.39 -1.28 7.35
CA THR A 50 -9.01 0.04 7.60
C THR A 50 -8.47 0.80 8.81
N GLN A 51 -7.75 0.13 9.71
CA GLN A 51 -7.13 0.73 10.89
C GLN A 51 -5.64 1.04 10.72
N LEU A 52 -5.06 0.67 9.58
CA LEU A 52 -3.65 0.85 9.31
C LEU A 52 -3.33 2.33 9.11
N ARG A 53 -2.26 2.81 9.77
CA ARG A 53 -1.76 4.19 9.66
C ARG A 53 -0.53 4.30 8.78
N ALA A 54 0.31 3.27 8.73
CA ALA A 54 1.51 3.28 7.91
C ALA A 54 1.64 1.99 7.09
N LEU A 55 1.89 2.14 5.79
CA LEU A 55 2.22 1.05 4.89
C LEU A 55 3.48 1.38 4.10
N ASN A 56 4.49 0.54 4.22
CA ASN A 56 5.73 0.62 3.45
C ASN A 56 5.91 -0.64 2.59
N LEU A 57 5.78 -0.51 1.28
CA LEU A 57 6.04 -1.56 0.28
C LEU A 57 7.26 -1.23 -0.60
N SER A 58 8.05 -0.22 -0.24
CA SER A 58 9.16 0.27 -1.07
C SER A 58 10.25 -0.77 -1.31
N HIS A 59 11.07 -0.59 -2.34
CA HIS A 59 12.20 -1.48 -2.65
C HIS A 59 11.76 -2.94 -2.79
N ASN A 60 10.77 -3.17 -3.65
CA ASN A 60 10.27 -4.48 -4.04
C ASN A 60 10.24 -4.60 -5.58
N LEU A 61 9.64 -5.67 -6.10
CA LEU A 61 9.59 -5.99 -7.51
C LEU A 61 8.15 -6.25 -7.97
N LEU A 62 7.19 -5.41 -7.54
CA LEU A 62 5.75 -5.54 -7.77
C LEU A 62 5.33 -5.35 -9.27
N MET A 63 6.12 -5.86 -10.22
CA MET A 63 6.14 -5.55 -11.65
C MET A 63 5.10 -6.31 -12.50
N LEU A 64 4.42 -7.33 -11.98
CA LEU A 64 3.60 -8.23 -12.83
C LEU A 64 2.20 -7.68 -13.23
N MET A 65 2.09 -6.35 -13.41
CA MET A 65 1.07 -5.60 -14.19
C MET A 65 -0.13 -4.96 -13.44
N GLY A 66 0.12 -4.05 -12.49
CA GLY A 66 -0.97 -3.27 -11.90
C GLY A 66 -0.68 -1.78 -11.78
N PRO A 67 -1.68 -0.89 -12.04
CA PRO A 67 -1.62 0.46 -11.50
C PRO A 67 -1.66 0.40 -9.97
N ILE A 68 -1.39 1.54 -9.33
CA ILE A 68 -1.74 1.70 -7.92
C ILE A 68 -3.25 1.39 -7.79
N PRO A 69 -3.69 0.43 -6.95
CA PRO A 69 -5.10 0.11 -6.80
C PRO A 69 -5.90 1.32 -6.31
N THR A 70 -7.07 1.54 -6.91
CA THR A 70 -8.00 2.59 -6.44
C THR A 70 -8.49 2.32 -5.02
N THR A 71 -8.49 1.05 -4.59
CA THR A 71 -8.96 0.61 -3.28
C THR A 71 -8.13 1.12 -2.10
N PHE A 72 -6.97 1.72 -2.34
CA PHE A 72 -6.24 2.48 -1.30
C PHE A 72 -7.08 3.62 -0.72
N SER A 73 -8.03 4.20 -1.49
CA SER A 73 -8.93 5.24 -0.98
C SER A 73 -9.83 4.76 0.17
N ASN A 74 -10.08 3.46 0.27
CA ASN A 74 -10.88 2.86 1.34
C ASN A 74 -10.11 2.77 2.68
N MET A 75 -8.79 2.97 2.68
CA MET A 75 -7.95 2.95 3.88
C MET A 75 -7.92 4.32 4.57
N GLY A 76 -9.09 4.80 5.02
CA GLY A 76 -9.27 6.19 5.48
C GLY A 76 -8.48 6.62 6.73
N GLN A 77 -7.78 5.70 7.41
CA GLN A 77 -6.88 6.02 8.53
C GLN A 77 -5.39 6.06 8.12
N LEU A 78 -5.08 5.82 6.85
CA LEU A 78 -3.70 5.74 6.38
C LEU A 78 -3.06 7.14 6.34
N GLU A 79 -1.99 7.30 7.10
CA GLU A 79 -1.23 8.53 7.26
C GLU A 79 0.06 8.52 6.43
N SER A 80 0.64 7.34 6.20
CA SER A 80 1.89 7.17 5.47
C SER A 80 1.79 6.01 4.49
N LEU A 81 2.02 6.29 3.20
CA LEU A 81 2.08 5.31 2.14
C LEU A 81 3.39 5.48 1.35
N ASP A 82 4.22 4.43 1.38
CA ASP A 82 5.46 4.37 0.61
C ASP A 82 5.44 3.19 -0.36
N LEU A 83 5.36 3.50 -1.65
CA LEU A 83 5.40 2.56 -2.78
C LEU A 83 6.66 2.79 -3.64
N SER A 84 7.61 3.60 -3.17
CA SER A 84 8.78 4.00 -3.95
C SER A 84 9.70 2.82 -4.31
N CYS A 85 10.55 3.01 -5.32
CA CYS A 85 11.53 1.99 -5.74
C CYS A 85 10.86 0.63 -6.03
N ASN A 86 9.82 0.67 -6.85
CA ASN A 86 9.11 -0.50 -7.36
C ASN A 86 9.08 -0.43 -8.89
N LEU A 87 8.20 -1.21 -9.51
CA LEU A 87 8.03 -1.27 -10.95
C LEU A 87 6.56 -1.02 -11.34
N LEU A 88 5.84 -0.22 -10.53
CA LEU A 88 4.45 0.16 -10.74
C LEU A 88 4.31 1.04 -11.99
N ASN A 89 3.17 0.98 -12.66
CA ASN A 89 2.92 1.71 -13.91
C ASN A 89 1.53 2.35 -13.98
N GLY A 90 1.21 2.99 -15.11
CA GLY A 90 -0.07 3.68 -15.30
C GLY A 90 -0.10 5.03 -14.58
N SER A 91 -1.31 5.58 -14.40
CA SER A 91 -1.51 6.86 -13.73
C SER A 91 -1.77 6.71 -12.24
N ILE A 92 -1.49 7.78 -11.50
CA ILE A 92 -1.93 7.91 -10.10
C ILE A 92 -3.47 7.99 -10.10
N PRO A 93 -4.18 7.10 -9.40
CA PRO A 93 -5.64 7.15 -9.33
C PRO A 93 -6.15 8.43 -8.69
N ILE A 94 -7.25 8.96 -9.23
CA ILE A 94 -7.89 10.15 -8.68
C ILE A 94 -8.50 9.87 -7.30
N GLU A 95 -8.90 8.64 -7.04
CA GLU A 95 -9.50 8.18 -5.79
C GLU A 95 -8.55 8.38 -4.58
N LEU A 96 -7.24 8.42 -4.80
CA LEU A 96 -6.29 8.70 -3.72
C LEU A 96 -6.43 10.12 -3.16
N THR A 97 -7.09 11.06 -3.85
CA THR A 97 -7.40 12.38 -3.30
C THR A 97 -8.43 12.31 -2.16
N GLU A 98 -9.16 11.20 -2.02
CA GLU A 98 -10.12 10.98 -0.93
C GLU A 98 -9.44 10.58 0.39
N MET A 99 -8.13 10.29 0.37
CA MET A 99 -7.35 9.87 1.54
C MET A 99 -6.95 11.07 2.42
N ASN A 100 -7.92 11.63 3.13
CA ASN A 100 -7.76 12.86 3.92
C ASN A 100 -6.74 12.78 5.08
N ALA A 101 -6.37 11.58 5.54
CA ALA A 101 -5.40 11.39 6.61
C ALA A 101 -3.94 11.34 6.12
N LEU A 102 -3.72 11.24 4.80
CA LEU A 102 -2.42 10.97 4.22
C LEU A 102 -1.50 12.19 4.38
N GLY A 103 -0.49 12.07 5.24
CA GLY A 103 0.54 13.09 5.47
C GLY A 103 1.88 12.76 4.83
N THR A 104 2.11 11.50 4.45
CA THR A 104 3.31 11.07 3.71
C THR A 104 2.89 10.18 2.56
N PHE A 105 3.30 10.57 1.35
CA PHE A 105 3.04 9.82 0.13
C PHE A 105 4.32 9.77 -0.69
N LYS A 106 4.82 8.56 -0.99
CA LYS A 106 6.04 8.35 -1.77
C LYS A 106 5.80 7.30 -2.83
N ILE A 107 5.97 7.68 -4.09
CA ILE A 107 5.79 6.81 -5.26
C ILE A 107 6.94 6.96 -6.28
N GLY A 108 8.00 7.67 -5.90
CA GLY A 108 9.18 7.87 -6.73
C GLY A 108 9.86 6.57 -7.15
N HIS A 109 10.66 6.64 -8.21
CA HIS A 109 11.40 5.51 -8.78
C HIS A 109 10.48 4.34 -9.12
N ASN A 110 9.45 4.63 -9.92
CA ASN A 110 8.54 3.68 -10.54
C ASN A 110 8.45 3.98 -12.06
N ASN A 111 7.49 3.38 -12.75
CA ASN A 111 7.18 3.63 -14.16
C ASN A 111 5.79 4.26 -14.32
N LEU A 112 5.40 5.11 -13.37
CA LEU A 112 4.12 5.84 -13.39
C LEU A 112 4.17 6.95 -14.44
N SER A 113 3.02 7.29 -15.01
CA SER A 113 2.91 8.29 -16.08
C SER A 113 1.59 9.04 -16.01
N GLY A 114 1.48 10.15 -16.74
CA GLY A 114 0.28 10.98 -16.73
C GLY A 114 0.38 12.11 -15.70
N LYS A 115 -0.76 12.73 -15.39
CA LYS A 115 -0.80 13.90 -14.51
C LYS A 115 -0.94 13.51 -13.06
N ILE A 116 -0.28 14.25 -12.18
CA ILE A 116 -0.51 14.18 -10.74
C ILE A 116 -1.89 14.81 -10.44
N PRO A 117 -2.81 14.11 -9.76
CA PRO A 117 -4.07 14.67 -9.28
C PRO A 117 -3.84 15.93 -8.42
N PHE A 118 -4.72 16.93 -8.56
CA PHE A 118 -4.49 18.27 -7.99
C PHE A 118 -4.24 18.26 -6.47
N ASP A 119 -4.99 17.48 -5.68
CA ASP A 119 -4.79 17.48 -4.22
C ASP A 119 -3.47 16.80 -3.80
N LEU A 120 -2.93 15.93 -4.66
CA LEU A 120 -1.65 15.25 -4.42
C LEU A 120 -0.45 16.11 -4.79
N VAL A 121 -0.58 17.17 -5.60
CA VAL A 121 0.55 18.05 -5.94
C VAL A 121 1.11 18.81 -4.73
N THR A 122 0.45 18.70 -3.57
CA THR A 122 0.86 19.31 -2.30
C THR A 122 2.03 18.56 -1.64
N PHE A 123 2.30 17.31 -2.02
CA PHE A 123 3.47 16.56 -1.57
C PHE A 123 4.76 17.05 -2.26
N ASP A 124 5.91 16.79 -1.63
CA ASP A 124 7.24 17.19 -2.13
C ASP A 124 7.51 16.63 -3.55
N GLU A 125 8.27 17.35 -4.38
CA GLU A 125 8.73 16.86 -5.68
C GLU A 125 9.45 15.50 -5.57
N GLY A 126 10.21 15.30 -4.48
CA GLY A 126 10.87 14.03 -4.17
C GLY A 126 9.90 12.86 -3.92
N SER A 127 8.60 13.11 -3.70
CA SER A 127 7.59 12.05 -3.64
C SER A 127 7.35 11.38 -5.00
N TYR A 128 7.68 12.06 -6.10
CA TYR A 128 7.34 11.65 -7.47
C TYR A 128 8.57 11.39 -8.35
N GLU A 129 9.76 11.80 -7.93
CA GLU A 129 11.00 11.73 -8.70
C GLU A 129 11.26 10.34 -9.30
N GLY A 130 11.95 10.28 -10.44
CA GLY A 130 12.35 9.01 -11.06
C GLY A 130 11.21 8.23 -11.74
N ASN A 131 10.03 8.84 -11.92
CA ASN A 131 9.00 8.37 -12.85
C ASN A 131 9.12 9.08 -14.22
N PRO A 132 8.77 8.43 -15.35
CA PRO A 132 8.74 9.05 -16.69
C PRO A 132 7.75 10.21 -16.86
#